data_AF-A0A6J5VN24-F1
#
_entry.id   AF-A0A6J5VN24-F1
#
_cell.length_a   1.000
_cell.length_b   1.000
_cell.length_c   1.000
_cell.angle_alpha   90.00
_cell.angle_beta   90.00
_cell.angle_gamma   90.00
#
_symmetry.space_group_name_H-M   'P 1'
#
loop_
_entity.id
_entity.type
_entity.pdbx_description
1 polymer ?
#
loop_
_entity_poly.entity_id
_entity_poly.type
_entity_poly.pdbx_seq_one_letter_code
_entity_poly.pdbx_strand_id
1 'polypeptide(L)'
;MSRDYEYASYNPVAYDLANHFCEMVANYHSETPHVLDYSNYPGLEERQRFVRIYLSSAGYQPSDADVDELVDKSEKYTLANHLFWGLWGIISGYVNKIDFDYVEYARQRFQQYWLRKPALLGDKAIMAL
;
A
#
# COMPACT_ATOMS: atom_id res chain seq x y z
N MET A 1 -11.31 14.96 -9.41
CA MET A 1 -12.51 14.47 -8.68
C MET A 1 -12.32 12.96 -8.56
N SER A 2 -11.96 12.46 -7.38
CA SER A 2 -11.94 11.01 -7.13
C SER A 2 -13.35 10.45 -7.33
N ARG A 3 -13.46 9.30 -7.97
CA ARG A 3 -14.70 8.54 -8.14
C ARG A 3 -14.51 7.20 -7.43
N ASP A 4 -15.60 6.47 -7.20
CA ASP A 4 -15.61 5.13 -6.59
C ASP A 4 -15.27 5.13 -5.08
N TYR A 5 -16.25 5.56 -4.26
CA TYR A 5 -16.15 5.67 -2.80
C TYR A 5 -16.73 4.45 -2.05
N GLU A 6 -16.89 3.31 -2.73
CA GLU A 6 -17.51 2.10 -2.16
C GLU A 6 -16.74 1.55 -0.95
N TYR A 7 -15.44 1.84 -0.86
CA TYR A 7 -14.57 1.47 0.27
C TYR A 7 -14.23 2.65 1.20
N ALA A 8 -14.85 3.82 1.00
CA ALA A 8 -14.58 4.99 1.82
C ALA A 8 -15.14 4.82 3.24
N SER A 9 -14.32 5.11 4.25
CA SER A 9 -14.70 5.05 5.65
C SER A 9 -13.76 5.93 6.49
N TYR A 10 -14.09 6.13 7.77
CA TYR A 10 -13.12 6.70 8.71
C TYR A 10 -11.97 5.72 8.92
N ASN A 11 -10.75 6.17 8.62
CA ASN A 11 -9.55 5.33 8.67
C ASN A 11 -8.32 6.20 8.98
N PRO A 12 -7.21 5.64 9.50
CA PRO A 12 -5.96 6.38 9.63
C PRO A 12 -5.47 6.87 8.27
N VAL A 13 -5.08 8.14 8.18
CA VAL A 13 -4.53 8.77 6.96
C VAL A 13 -3.38 7.96 6.37
N ALA A 14 -2.53 7.40 7.22
CA ALA A 14 -1.41 6.56 6.80
C ALA A 14 -1.84 5.30 6.03
N TYR A 15 -3.05 4.78 6.24
CA TYR A 15 -3.56 3.66 5.44
C TYR A 15 -3.90 4.09 4.01
N ASP A 16 -4.52 5.24 3.82
CA ASP A 16 -4.83 5.74 2.47
C ASP A 16 -3.56 6.02 1.67
N LEU A 17 -2.52 6.56 2.34
CA LEU A 17 -1.19 6.73 1.75
C LEU A 17 -0.54 5.38 1.41
N ALA A 18 -0.60 4.40 2.33
CA ALA A 18 -0.12 3.05 2.08
C ALA A 18 -0.82 2.42 0.87
N ASN A 19 -2.14 2.54 0.81
CA ASN A 19 -2.93 2.04 -0.30
C ASN A 19 -2.52 2.71 -1.61
N HIS A 20 -2.39 4.04 -1.62
CA HIS A 20 -1.96 4.78 -2.80
C HIS A 20 -0.61 4.28 -3.33
N PHE A 21 0.39 4.10 -2.47
CA PHE A 21 1.70 3.57 -2.89
C PHE A 21 1.63 2.10 -3.33
N CYS A 22 0.81 1.27 -2.67
CA CYS A 22 0.58 -0.12 -3.05
C CYS A 22 -0.23 -0.30 -4.35
N GLU A 23 -0.86 0.75 -4.88
CA GLU A 23 -1.51 0.71 -6.20
C GLU A 23 -0.55 1.08 -7.33
N MET A 24 0.58 1.74 -7.05
CA MET A 24 1.58 2.08 -8.08
C MET A 24 2.26 0.84 -8.69
N VAL A 25 2.14 -0.33 -8.05
CA VAL A 25 2.66 -1.60 -8.56
C VAL A 25 1.70 -2.31 -9.52
N ALA A 26 0.46 -1.83 -9.64
CA ALA A 26 -0.57 -2.46 -10.45
C ALA A 26 -0.70 -1.75 -11.80
N ASN A 27 -0.78 -2.53 -12.88
CA ASN A 27 -1.17 -2.03 -14.19
C ASN A 27 -2.40 -2.78 -14.71
N TYR A 28 -3.57 -2.29 -14.31
CA TYR A 28 -4.87 -2.89 -14.66
C TYR A 28 -5.24 -2.74 -16.15
N HIS A 29 -4.44 -2.04 -16.95
CA HIS A 29 -4.64 -1.90 -18.40
C HIS A 29 -3.69 -2.79 -19.22
N SER A 30 -2.88 -3.62 -18.56
CA SER A 30 -1.99 -4.58 -19.23
C SER A 30 -2.74 -5.83 -19.69
N GLU A 31 -2.06 -6.69 -20.46
CA GLU A 31 -2.58 -8.02 -20.84
C GLU A 31 -2.75 -8.96 -19.62
N THR A 32 -2.09 -8.66 -18.50
CA THR A 32 -2.14 -9.43 -17.26
C THR A 32 -2.47 -8.52 -16.07
N PRO A 33 -3.71 -7.96 -16.00
CA PRO A 33 -4.06 -6.89 -15.07
C PRO A 33 -3.98 -7.29 -13.59
N HIS A 34 -3.90 -8.58 -13.30
CA HIS A 34 -3.76 -9.15 -11.96
C HIS A 34 -2.30 -9.24 -11.47
N VAL A 35 -1.32 -9.06 -12.36
CA VAL A 35 0.11 -9.14 -12.02
C VAL A 35 0.56 -7.82 -11.40
N LEU A 36 1.24 -7.92 -10.25
CA LEU A 36 1.75 -6.80 -9.49
C LEU A 36 3.27 -6.72 -9.63
N ASP A 37 3.75 -5.61 -10.18
CA ASP A 37 5.18 -5.35 -10.36
C ASP A 37 5.71 -4.46 -9.24
N TYR A 38 6.23 -5.12 -8.21
CA TYR A 38 6.79 -4.46 -7.03
C TYR A 38 8.09 -3.70 -7.29
N SER A 39 8.69 -3.81 -8.49
CA SER A 39 9.79 -2.92 -8.87
C SER A 39 9.34 -1.47 -9.10
N ASN A 40 8.04 -1.25 -9.35
CA ASN A 40 7.44 0.08 -9.50
C ASN A 40 7.01 0.71 -8.16
N TYR A 41 7.20 0.03 -7.02
CA TYR A 41 6.87 0.61 -5.72
C TYR A 41 7.75 1.84 -5.45
N PRO A 42 7.19 2.98 -5.02
CA PRO A 42 7.94 4.22 -4.92
C PRO A 42 9.05 4.13 -3.87
N GLY A 43 10.23 4.63 -4.24
CA GLY A 43 11.38 4.75 -3.35
C GLY A 43 11.10 5.67 -2.15
N LEU A 44 12.00 5.65 -1.15
CA LEU A 44 11.84 6.47 0.06
C LEU A 44 11.72 7.97 -0.26
N GLU A 45 12.57 8.49 -1.14
CA GLU A 45 12.58 9.91 -1.52
C GLU A 45 11.25 10.33 -2.16
N GLU A 46 10.66 9.48 -3.01
CA GLU A 46 9.38 9.77 -3.64
C GLU A 46 8.23 9.75 -2.63
N ARG A 47 8.22 8.78 -1.72
CA ARG A 47 7.22 8.72 -0.64
C ARG A 47 7.33 9.93 0.29
N GLN A 48 8.54 10.33 0.68
CA GLN A 48 8.78 11.55 1.47
C GLN A 48 8.32 12.80 0.73
N ARG A 49 8.63 12.91 -0.57
CA ARG A 49 8.18 14.04 -1.40
C ARG A 49 6.66 14.12 -1.46
N PHE A 50 5.98 12.99 -1.70
CA PHE A 50 4.52 12.94 -1.73
C PHE A 50 3.92 13.35 -0.38
N VAL A 51 4.41 12.77 0.72
CA VAL A 51 3.94 13.06 2.08
C VAL A 51 4.16 14.53 2.46
N ARG A 52 5.30 15.12 2.09
CA ARG A 52 5.55 16.55 2.32
C ARG A 52 4.53 17.43 1.61
N ILE A 53 4.27 17.15 0.33
CA ILE A 53 3.27 17.89 -0.45
C ILE A 53 1.87 17.73 0.17
N TYR A 54 1.52 16.50 0.58
CA TYR A 54 0.25 16.21 1.25
C TYR A 54 0.10 17.02 2.54
N LEU A 55 1.09 16.98 3.43
CA LEU A 55 1.07 17.72 4.69
C LEU A 55 1.01 19.24 4.45
N SER A 56 1.70 19.73 3.43
CA SER A 56 1.68 21.15 3.07
C SER A 56 0.41 21.63 2.38
N SER A 57 -0.48 20.74 1.95
CA SER A 57 -1.66 21.13 1.15
C SER A 57 -2.66 22.01 1.92
N ALA A 58 -2.63 21.95 3.25
CA ALA A 58 -3.48 22.77 4.14
C ALA A 58 -2.74 24.01 4.69
N GLY A 59 -1.60 24.39 4.10
CA GLY A 59 -0.77 25.52 4.56
C GLY A 59 0.16 25.20 5.73
N TYR A 60 0.21 23.93 6.16
CA TYR A 60 1.14 23.47 7.18
C TYR A 60 2.57 23.36 6.63
N GLN A 61 3.57 23.65 7.46
CA GLN A 61 4.98 23.55 7.10
C GLN A 61 5.58 22.38 7.89
N PRO A 62 5.57 21.15 7.32
CA PRO A 62 6.01 19.96 8.04
C PRO A 62 7.52 19.97 8.22
N SER A 63 7.97 19.59 9.42
CA SER A 63 9.37 19.27 9.65
C SER A 63 9.75 17.95 8.97
N ASP A 64 11.05 17.67 8.85
CA ASP A 64 11.53 16.38 8.34
C ASP A 64 11.04 15.21 9.21
N ALA A 65 10.95 15.43 10.54
CA ALA A 65 10.44 14.44 11.48
C ALA A 65 8.96 14.11 11.25
N ASP A 66 8.11 15.12 10.96
CA ASP A 66 6.69 14.89 10.67
C ASP A 66 6.50 14.06 9.39
N VAL A 67 7.32 14.33 8.37
CA VAL A 67 7.33 13.59 7.11
C VAL A 67 7.77 12.14 7.35
N ASP A 68 8.90 11.95 8.04
CA ASP A 68 9.46 10.62 8.30
C ASP A 68 8.51 9.77 9.15
N GLU A 69 7.86 10.36 10.15
CA GLU A 69 6.88 9.67 10.99
C GLU A 69 5.68 9.18 10.17
N LEU A 70 5.12 10.02 9.30
CA LEU A 70 3.98 9.64 8.48
C LEU A 70 4.37 8.63 7.39
N VAL A 71 5.57 8.72 6.82
CA VAL A 71 6.10 7.72 5.89
C VAL A 71 6.27 6.37 6.59
N ASP A 72 6.88 6.33 7.79
CA ASP A 72 7.08 5.08 8.55
C ASP A 72 5.74 4.44 8.95
N LYS A 73 4.76 5.24 9.39
CA LYS A 73 3.40 4.76 9.66
C LYS A 73 2.75 4.19 8.40
N SER A 74 2.87 4.88 7.26
CA SER A 74 2.31 4.43 5.98
C SER A 74 2.93 3.11 5.55
N GLU A 75 4.25 2.96 5.68
CA GLU A 75 4.93 1.69 5.40
C GLU A 75 4.39 0.54 6.25
N LYS A 76 4.17 0.75 7.55
CA LYS A 76 3.58 -0.28 8.42
C LYS A 76 2.16 -0.67 7.98
N TYR A 77 1.36 0.29 7.53
CA TYR A 77 0.01 0.01 7.03
C TYR A 77 -0.01 -0.76 5.70
N THR A 78 1.09 -0.84 4.94
CA THR A 78 1.17 -1.72 3.76
C THR A 78 0.91 -3.19 4.12
N LEU A 79 1.26 -3.61 5.34
CA LEU A 79 0.97 -4.96 5.83
C LEU A 79 -0.54 -5.20 5.95
N ALA A 80 -1.26 -4.27 6.56
CA ALA A 80 -2.71 -4.34 6.67
C ALA A 80 -3.38 -4.27 5.28
N ASN A 81 -2.86 -3.41 4.40
CA ASN A 81 -3.33 -3.26 3.03
C ASN A 81 -3.23 -4.58 2.24
N HIS A 82 -2.07 -5.25 2.31
CA HIS A 82 -1.86 -6.54 1.63
C HIS A 82 -2.79 -7.64 2.17
N LEU A 83 -3.05 -7.70 3.48
CA LEU A 83 -4.02 -8.63 4.04
C LEU A 83 -5.44 -8.31 3.56
N PHE A 84 -5.84 -7.04 3.59
CA PHE A 84 -7.16 -6.60 3.18
C PHE A 84 -7.44 -6.93 1.71
N TRP A 85 -6.55 -6.51 0.80
CA TRP A 85 -6.73 -6.76 -0.64
C TRP A 85 -6.48 -8.22 -1.03
N GLY A 86 -5.65 -8.96 -0.28
CA GLY A 86 -5.52 -10.40 -0.45
C GLY A 86 -6.83 -11.14 -0.14
N LEU A 87 -7.48 -10.79 0.98
CA LEU A 87 -8.80 -11.34 1.34
C LEU A 87 -9.88 -10.93 0.34
N TRP A 88 -9.89 -9.65 -0.05
CA TRP A 88 -10.80 -9.15 -1.08
C TRP A 88 -10.63 -9.92 -2.40
N GLY A 89 -9.40 -10.23 -2.81
CA GLY A 89 -9.12 -11.03 -4.00
C GLY A 89 -9.73 -12.43 -3.89
N ILE A 90 -9.51 -13.14 -2.78
CA ILE A 90 -10.12 -14.47 -2.57
C ILE A 90 -11.64 -14.39 -2.70
N ILE A 91 -12.29 -13.47 -1.98
CA ILE A 91 -13.76 -13.34 -1.99
C ILE A 91 -14.25 -12.98 -3.40
N SER A 92 -13.58 -12.05 -4.06
CA SER A 92 -13.90 -11.58 -5.42
C SER A 92 -13.84 -12.70 -6.45
N GLY A 93 -12.90 -13.64 -6.32
CA GLY A 93 -12.82 -14.81 -7.18
C GLY A 93 -14.05 -15.72 -7.13
N TYR A 94 -14.84 -15.68 -6.05
CA TYR A 94 -16.10 -16.43 -5.95
C TYR A 94 -17.33 -15.63 -6.40
N VAL A 95 -17.30 -14.30 -6.27
CA VAL A 95 -18.51 -13.47 -6.46
C VAL A 95 -18.52 -12.70 -7.78
N ASN A 96 -17.36 -12.39 -8.35
CA ASN A 96 -17.25 -11.59 -9.56
C ASN A 96 -17.15 -12.46 -10.81
N LYS A 97 -17.61 -11.93 -11.94
CA LYS A 97 -17.57 -12.58 -13.27
C LYS A 97 -16.62 -11.88 -14.25
N ILE A 98 -15.85 -10.91 -13.76
CA ILE A 98 -14.89 -10.16 -14.57
C ILE A 98 -13.72 -11.09 -14.88
N ASP A 99 -13.20 -11.00 -16.10
CA ASP A 99 -12.01 -11.73 -16.53
C ASP A 99 -10.76 -11.13 -15.87
N PHE A 100 -10.48 -11.60 -14.66
CA PHE A 100 -9.37 -11.18 -13.83
C PHE A 100 -8.97 -12.36 -12.93
N ASP A 101 -7.68 -12.70 -12.84
CA ASP A 101 -7.21 -13.77 -11.96
C ASP A 101 -7.11 -13.28 -10.51
N TYR A 102 -8.25 -13.30 -9.83
CA TYR A 102 -8.40 -12.86 -8.45
C TYR A 102 -7.59 -13.71 -7.45
N VAL A 103 -7.41 -15.00 -7.75
CA VAL A 103 -6.68 -15.93 -6.87
C VAL A 103 -5.19 -15.64 -6.95
N GLU A 104 -4.66 -15.44 -8.15
CA GLU A 104 -3.26 -15.08 -8.34
C GLU A 104 -2.94 -13.68 -7.80
N TYR A 105 -3.86 -12.71 -7.97
CA TYR A 105 -3.75 -11.40 -7.32
C TYR A 105 -3.65 -11.53 -5.79
N ALA A 106 -4.54 -12.31 -5.18
CA ALA A 106 -4.54 -12.54 -3.74
C ALA A 106 -3.23 -13.19 -3.27
N ARG A 107 -2.75 -14.21 -4.00
CA ARG A 107 -1.50 -14.91 -3.71
C ARG A 107 -0.32 -13.94 -3.65
N GLN A 108 -0.20 -13.05 -4.64
CA GLN A 108 0.87 -12.04 -4.69
C GLN A 108 0.81 -11.07 -3.51
N ARG A 109 -0.39 -10.56 -3.16
CA ARG A 109 -0.57 -9.67 -2.00
C ARG A 109 -0.14 -10.35 -0.69
N PHE A 110 -0.57 -11.60 -0.44
CA PHE A 110 -0.13 -12.34 0.75
C PHE A 110 1.37 -12.63 0.76
N GLN A 111 1.96 -12.96 -0.39
CA GLN A 111 3.40 -13.16 -0.50
C GLN A 111 4.18 -11.91 -0.07
N GLN A 112 3.72 -10.73 -0.49
CA GLN A 112 4.35 -9.48 -0.07
C GLN A 112 4.15 -9.16 1.41
N TYR A 113 2.98 -9.45 1.99
CA TYR A 113 2.80 -9.34 3.44
C TYR A 113 3.88 -10.11 4.19
N TRP A 114 4.10 -11.38 3.84
CA TRP A 114 5.09 -12.22 4.51
C TRP A 114 6.52 -11.76 4.24
N LEU A 115 6.82 -11.26 3.04
CA LEU A 115 8.14 -10.71 2.70
C LEU A 115 8.46 -9.45 3.52
N ARG A 116 7.50 -8.53 3.66
CA ARG A 116 7.71 -7.21 4.28
C ARG A 116 7.60 -7.25 5.81
N LYS A 117 6.81 -8.16 6.36
CA LYS A 117 6.53 -8.24 7.80
C LYS A 117 7.77 -8.25 8.69
N PRO A 118 8.83 -9.04 8.42
CA PRO A 118 10.03 -9.03 9.27
C PRO A 118 10.75 -7.68 9.26
N ALA A 119 10.81 -6.99 8.12
CA ALA A 119 11.48 -5.69 8.03
C ALA A 119 10.70 -4.56 8.73
N LEU A 120 9.36 -4.64 8.74
CA LEU A 120 8.49 -3.58 9.25
C LEU A 120 8.06 -3.77 10.71
N LEU A 121 7.98 -5.02 11.18
CA LEU A 121 7.57 -5.37 12.54
C LEU A 121 8.61 -6.18 13.32
N GLY A 122 9.69 -6.63 12.68
CA GLY A 122 10.78 -7.29 13.37
C GLY A 122 11.46 -6.31 14.32
N ASP A 123 11.84 -6.80 15.50
CA ASP A 123 12.56 -5.98 16.48
C ASP A 123 13.84 -5.41 15.87
N LYS A 124 13.99 -4.08 15.94
CA LYS A 124 15.25 -3.38 15.62
C LYS A 124 16.46 -3.95 16.39
N ALA A 125 16.23 -4.73 17.44
CA ALA A 125 17.26 -5.35 18.27
C ALA A 125 18.00 -6.53 17.59
N ILE A 126 17.42 -7.20 16.59
CA ILE A 126 18.05 -8.40 15.99
C ILE A 126 19.10 -8.03 14.91
N MET A 127 19.12 -6.79 14.42
CA MET A 127 20.06 -6.32 13.40
C MET A 127 21.30 -5.62 13.98
N ALA A 128 21.52 -5.69 15.30
CA ALA A 128 22.63 -5.04 16.01
C ALA A 128 23.61 -6.01 16.71
N LEU A 129 23.60 -7.29 16.31
CA LEU A 129 24.59 -8.30 16.72
C LEU A 129 25.35 -8.80 15.50
#